data_AF-A0A950KY33-F1
#
_entry.id   AF-A0A950KY33-F1
#
_cell.length_a   1.000
_cell.length_b   1.000
_cell.length_c   1.000
_cell.angle_alpha   90.00
_cell.angle_beta   90.00
_cell.angle_gamma   90.00
#
_symmetry.space_group_name_H-M   'P 1'
#
loop_
_entity.id
_entity.type
_entity.pdbx_description
1 polymer ?
#
loop_
_entity_poly.entity_id
_entity_poly.type
_entity_poly.pdbx_seq_one_letter_code
_entity_poly.pdbx_strand_id
1 'polypeptide(L)'
;MKMWRRCLVVALGVGAVASVAACGSSSSSSKPPGGSSGGASSPIAIGTSLSLSGDFAADGQAFERGYQLWVADQNTKGGLLGHKIKLSVLSDASSPAQVVSNYQKLIGSDKVGLVFGPFSTLLTLPSARVAARYGYAFVEGAGGGPAVFGSGLHNVFDASVPVKLNLVTFAQWVAALPASQRPKTAAYATVNDPFTQPQIPEAQTILEGAGVKTVLSKVFPAEVTDYTPIASQVSSAHPDLVVLGSVDVPTVSAFVHSFIQQHFTPRAFIATAGPDQGATFVKAVGSGNENGIFVPNGWYGGFQKADSQQMVKEYIAKYGGTPSDVNADVAEAYSVGQVIAQAAEATHSLDNQKIISYLHSGVTLDSVQGPVKFDGLGENTAGTTLTFQWQNGNLVQTLPTTTAGSKPPLFPKPAWKG
;
A
#
# COMPACT_ATOMS: atom_id res chain seq x y z
N MET A 1 -41.85 -36.68 19.60
CA MET A 1 -41.95 -37.64 20.72
C MET A 1 -40.58 -37.67 21.40
N LYS A 2 -40.30 -37.31 22.65
CA LYS A 2 -41.02 -37.13 23.93
C LYS A 2 -40.30 -35.95 24.66
N MET A 3 -40.94 -34.88 25.12
CA MET A 3 -41.59 -34.70 26.43
C MET A 3 -40.84 -35.28 27.65
N TRP A 4 -40.36 -34.42 28.58
CA TRP A 4 -40.85 -34.23 29.96
C TRP A 4 -40.01 -33.14 30.70
N ARG A 5 -40.55 -31.99 31.17
CA ARG A 5 -41.15 -31.64 32.51
C ARG A 5 -40.25 -31.97 33.72
N ARG A 6 -40.21 -31.26 34.85
CA ARG A 6 -40.83 -30.04 35.45
C ARG A 6 -40.18 -29.81 36.85
N CYS A 7 -40.57 -28.70 37.50
CA CYS A 7 -40.52 -28.37 38.95
C CYS A 7 -39.33 -27.46 39.34
N LEU A 8 -39.46 -26.15 39.65
CA LEU A 8 -40.41 -25.34 40.47
C LEU A 8 -40.13 -25.46 41.97
N VAL A 9 -39.52 -24.43 42.56
CA VAL A 9 -39.71 -24.01 43.96
C VAL A 9 -39.66 -22.48 44.03
N VAL A 10 -40.74 -21.93 44.59
CA VAL A 10 -40.98 -20.54 44.98
C VAL A 10 -40.59 -20.38 46.45
N ALA A 11 -40.00 -19.24 46.84
CA ALA A 11 -40.05 -18.78 48.23
C ALA A 11 -40.08 -17.24 48.30
N LEU A 12 -41.01 -16.75 49.13
CA LEU A 12 -41.42 -15.37 49.40
C LEU A 12 -40.61 -14.71 50.54
N GLY A 13 -40.66 -13.38 50.59
CA GLY A 13 -40.44 -12.53 51.78
C GLY A 13 -40.19 -11.06 51.35
N VAL A 14 -41.19 -10.17 51.30
CA VAL A 14 -41.67 -9.24 52.38
C VAL A 14 -40.48 -8.57 53.10
N GLY A 15 -40.26 -7.25 53.16
CA GLY A 15 -41.07 -6.05 52.96
C GLY A 15 -40.84 -5.11 54.16
N ALA A 16 -40.34 -3.88 53.97
CA ALA A 16 -40.53 -2.75 54.89
C ALA A 16 -39.94 -1.44 54.32
N VAL A 17 -40.79 -0.42 54.23
CA VAL A 17 -40.51 0.97 53.84
C VAL A 17 -40.32 1.79 55.12
N ALA A 18 -39.33 2.67 55.17
CA ALA A 18 -39.26 3.75 56.15
C ALA A 18 -38.74 5.03 55.48
N SER A 19 -39.67 5.94 55.24
CA SER A 19 -39.47 7.32 54.79
C SER A 19 -39.21 8.23 55.99
N VAL A 20 -38.16 9.06 55.91
CA VAL A 20 -37.97 10.21 56.80
C VAL A 20 -37.80 11.45 55.94
N ALA A 21 -38.76 12.36 56.05
CA ALA A 21 -38.72 13.70 55.51
C ALA A 21 -38.18 14.66 56.60
N ALA A 22 -37.28 15.56 56.22
CA ALA A 22 -36.96 16.76 57.00
C ALA A 22 -36.63 17.93 56.05
N CYS A 23 -37.50 18.94 56.04
CA CYS A 23 -37.24 20.32 55.59
C CYS A 23 -36.31 21.01 56.63
N GLY A 24 -35.52 22.05 56.37
CA GLY A 24 -35.27 22.90 55.22
C GLY A 24 -34.33 24.06 55.59
N SER A 25 -33.89 24.78 54.55
CA SER A 25 -33.38 26.18 54.52
C SER A 25 -32.10 26.60 55.26
N SER A 26 -31.06 26.91 54.49
CA SER A 26 -30.44 28.25 54.47
C SER A 26 -29.51 28.41 53.26
N SER A 27 -29.75 29.49 52.52
CA SER A 27 -29.03 29.96 51.35
C SER A 27 -27.60 30.38 51.68
N SER A 28 -26.62 29.79 51.00
CA SER A 28 -25.34 30.45 50.73
C SER A 28 -24.91 30.18 49.29
N SER A 29 -24.87 31.27 48.52
CA SER A 29 -24.42 31.33 47.15
C SER A 29 -22.90 31.14 47.08
N SER A 30 -22.46 30.00 46.58
CA SER A 30 -21.08 29.82 46.09
C SER A 30 -21.13 29.27 44.67
N LYS A 31 -20.84 30.16 43.72
CA LYS A 31 -20.60 29.83 42.31
C LYS A 31 -19.36 28.92 42.24
N PRO A 32 -19.44 27.68 41.73
CA PRO A 32 -18.24 26.91 41.48
C PRO A 32 -17.45 27.60 40.35
N PRO A 33 -16.12 27.72 40.47
CA PRO A 33 -15.31 28.17 39.35
C PRO A 33 -15.52 27.19 38.19
N GLY A 34 -15.78 27.73 37.01
CA GLY A 34 -15.84 26.98 35.76
C GLY A 34 -14.47 26.37 35.45
N GLY A 35 -14.21 25.22 36.06
CA GLY A 35 -13.16 24.31 35.63
C GLY A 35 -13.63 23.70 34.32
N SER A 36 -13.07 24.16 33.21
CA SER A 36 -13.08 23.41 31.96
C SER A 36 -12.29 22.13 32.20
N SER A 37 -12.97 21.10 32.73
CA SER A 37 -12.47 19.74 32.69
C SER A 37 -12.43 19.35 31.22
N GLY A 38 -11.24 19.41 30.62
CA GLY A 38 -10.94 18.78 29.34
C GLY A 38 -11.15 17.27 29.50
N GLY A 39 -12.40 16.83 29.43
CA GLY A 39 -12.74 15.42 29.33
C GLY A 39 -12.11 14.90 28.05
N ALA A 40 -11.22 13.92 28.18
CA ALA A 40 -10.65 13.24 27.02
C ALA A 40 -11.82 12.78 26.13
N SER A 41 -11.89 13.30 24.92
CA SER A 41 -12.93 12.94 23.97
C SER A 41 -12.87 11.43 23.70
N SER A 42 -14.03 10.79 23.52
CA SER A 42 -14.08 9.33 23.30
C SER A 42 -13.21 8.93 22.10
N PRO A 43 -12.47 7.81 22.17
CA PRO A 43 -11.61 7.40 21.06
C PRO A 43 -12.39 7.21 19.75
N ILE A 44 -11.78 7.61 18.63
CA ILE A 44 -12.26 7.31 17.29
C ILE A 44 -11.74 5.94 16.87
N ALA A 45 -12.64 5.04 16.47
CA ALA A 45 -12.27 3.75 15.91
C ALA A 45 -12.02 3.86 14.41
N ILE A 46 -10.91 3.32 13.94
CA ILE A 46 -10.58 3.20 12.51
C ILE A 46 -10.46 1.73 12.15
N GLY A 47 -11.16 1.29 11.10
CA GLY A 47 -11.15 -0.11 10.64
C GLY A 47 -10.32 -0.32 9.39
N THR A 48 -9.67 -1.47 9.26
CA THR A 48 -9.08 -1.95 8.00
C THR A 48 -9.09 -3.47 7.93
N SER A 49 -9.02 -4.00 6.71
CA SER A 49 -8.79 -5.41 6.43
C SER A 49 -7.41 -5.57 5.80
N LEU A 50 -6.59 -6.47 6.33
CA LEU A 50 -5.24 -6.70 5.81
C LEU A 50 -4.97 -8.19 5.61
N SER A 51 -4.14 -8.50 4.63
CA SER A 51 -3.67 -9.85 4.37
C SER A 51 -2.62 -10.26 5.39
N LEU A 52 -3.04 -10.74 6.56
CA LEU A 52 -2.14 -11.24 7.61
C LEU A 52 -1.70 -12.70 7.37
N SER A 53 -2.25 -13.33 6.32
CA SER A 53 -1.93 -14.65 5.79
C SER A 53 -2.32 -14.72 4.31
N GLY A 54 -1.95 -15.82 3.64
CA GLY A 54 -2.19 -15.99 2.20
C GLY A 54 -1.11 -15.34 1.35
N ASP A 55 -1.40 -15.14 0.07
CA ASP A 55 -0.41 -14.77 -0.94
C ASP A 55 0.20 -13.38 -0.72
N PHE A 56 -0.55 -12.46 -0.09
CA PHE A 56 -0.12 -11.10 0.22
C PHE A 56 0.31 -10.91 1.69
N ALA A 57 0.71 -11.99 2.37
CA ALA A 57 1.01 -11.95 3.80
C ALA A 57 2.17 -10.98 4.15
N ALA A 58 3.19 -10.92 3.30
CA ALA A 58 4.35 -10.05 3.54
C ALA A 58 3.96 -8.56 3.47
N ASP A 59 3.21 -8.19 2.43
CA ASP A 59 2.77 -6.82 2.18
C ASP A 59 1.72 -6.38 3.21
N GLY A 60 0.76 -7.26 3.53
CA GLY A 60 -0.25 -6.99 4.54
C GLY A 60 0.34 -6.78 5.94
N GLN A 61 1.43 -7.48 6.30
CA GLN A 61 2.17 -7.23 7.54
C GLN A 61 2.93 -5.90 7.51
N ALA A 62 3.48 -5.50 6.35
CA ALA A 62 4.11 -4.20 6.19
C ALA A 62 3.09 -3.05 6.31
N PHE A 63 1.92 -3.20 5.67
CA PHE A 63 0.78 -2.29 5.83
C PHE A 63 0.31 -2.18 7.29
N GLU A 64 0.22 -3.31 8.00
CA GLU A 64 -0.14 -3.31 9.42
C GLU A 64 0.85 -2.48 10.24
N ARG A 65 2.16 -2.64 10.00
CA ARG A 65 3.20 -1.85 10.69
C ARG A 65 3.09 -0.37 10.35
N GLY A 66 2.86 0.00 9.09
CA GLY A 66 2.68 1.38 8.66
C GLY A 66 1.48 2.07 9.30
N TYR A 67 0.30 1.43 9.28
CA TYR A 67 -0.89 1.96 9.97
C TYR A 67 -0.67 2.06 11.48
N GLN A 68 -0.07 1.06 12.11
CA GLN A 68 0.22 1.09 13.55
C GLN A 68 1.21 2.19 13.94
N LEU A 69 2.22 2.47 13.12
CA LEU A 69 3.16 3.57 13.33
C LEU A 69 2.43 4.91 13.25
N TRP A 70 1.69 5.16 12.17
CA TRP A 70 0.95 6.40 12.02
C TRP A 70 -0.03 6.63 13.17
N VAL A 71 -0.77 5.59 13.59
CA VAL A 71 -1.69 5.67 14.73
C VAL A 71 -0.96 6.01 16.03
N ALA A 72 0.21 5.42 16.27
CA ALA A 72 1.01 5.72 17.44
C ALA A 72 1.44 7.19 17.45
N ASP A 73 2.02 7.66 16.35
CA ASP A 73 2.53 9.03 16.22
C ASP A 73 1.41 10.05 16.34
N GLN A 74 0.29 9.85 15.64
CA GLN A 74 -0.84 10.76 15.71
C GLN A 74 -1.45 10.78 17.11
N ASN A 75 -1.50 9.64 17.81
CA ASN A 75 -1.91 9.61 19.20
C ASN A 75 -0.96 10.39 20.11
N THR A 76 0.36 10.37 19.88
CA THR A 76 1.30 11.21 20.66
C THR A 76 1.05 12.70 20.44
N LYS A 77 0.59 13.09 19.25
CA LYS A 77 0.24 14.47 18.85
C LYS A 77 -1.15 14.92 19.33
N GLY A 78 -1.83 14.14 20.17
CA GLY A 78 -3.15 14.47 20.71
C GLY A 78 -4.32 13.75 20.02
N GLY A 79 -4.04 12.88 19.04
CA GLY A 79 -5.04 12.13 18.29
C GLY A 79 -5.60 12.92 17.10
N LEU A 80 -6.75 12.51 16.60
CA LEU A 80 -7.42 13.16 15.49
C LEU A 80 -8.53 14.07 16.01
N LEU A 81 -8.37 15.39 15.82
CA LEU A 81 -9.28 16.40 16.40
C LEU A 81 -9.48 16.23 17.92
N GLY A 82 -8.43 15.81 18.63
CA GLY A 82 -8.46 15.55 20.08
C GLY A 82 -8.98 14.17 20.49
N HIS A 83 -9.39 13.33 19.53
CA HIS A 83 -9.83 11.95 19.77
C HIS A 83 -8.66 10.98 19.59
N LYS A 84 -8.37 10.17 20.62
CA LYS A 84 -7.39 9.07 20.47
C LYS A 84 -7.90 8.07 19.43
N ILE A 85 -7.00 7.58 18.59
CA ILE A 85 -7.29 6.62 17.54
C ILE A 85 -7.14 5.20 18.09
N LYS A 86 -8.15 4.36 17.86
CA LYS A 86 -8.11 2.91 18.07
C LYS A 86 -8.22 2.21 16.72
N LEU A 87 -7.15 1.53 16.30
CA LEU A 87 -7.13 0.76 15.06
C LEU A 87 -7.75 -0.63 15.29
N SER A 88 -8.64 -1.06 14.39
CA SER A 88 -9.17 -2.42 14.32
C SER A 88 -8.76 -3.03 12.99
N VAL A 89 -7.93 -4.08 13.05
CA VAL A 89 -7.44 -4.82 11.88
C VAL A 89 -8.13 -6.18 11.85
N LEU A 90 -8.71 -6.54 10.71
CA LEU A 90 -9.23 -7.89 10.46
C LEU A 90 -8.39 -8.57 9.38
N SER A 91 -8.10 -9.87 9.53
CA SER A 91 -7.40 -10.62 8.48
C SER A 91 -8.36 -10.95 7.33
N ASP A 92 -7.98 -10.66 6.09
CA ASP A 92 -8.69 -11.16 4.89
C ASP A 92 -8.09 -12.44 4.31
N ALA A 93 -6.94 -12.89 4.81
CA ALA A 93 -6.22 -14.02 4.25
C ALA A 93 -6.01 -13.94 2.71
N SER A 94 -5.84 -12.72 2.18
CA SER A 94 -5.71 -12.43 0.73
C SER A 94 -6.97 -12.73 -0.08
N SER A 95 -8.15 -12.83 0.55
CA SER A 95 -9.41 -13.22 -0.10
C SER A 95 -10.33 -12.04 -0.42
N PRO A 96 -10.73 -11.84 -1.69
CA PRO A 96 -11.75 -10.85 -2.07
C PRO A 96 -13.12 -11.05 -1.39
N ALA A 97 -13.47 -12.28 -1.04
CA ALA A 97 -14.73 -12.55 -0.33
C ALA A 97 -14.63 -12.18 1.15
N GLN A 98 -13.48 -12.47 1.77
CA GLN A 98 -13.26 -12.16 3.18
C GLN A 98 -13.10 -10.66 3.39
N VAL A 99 -12.41 -9.94 2.51
CA VAL A 99 -12.25 -8.48 2.62
C VAL A 99 -13.61 -7.77 2.60
N VAL A 100 -14.55 -8.21 1.74
CA VAL A 100 -15.94 -7.69 1.71
C VAL A 100 -16.63 -7.92 3.05
N SER A 101 -16.52 -9.13 3.59
CA SER A 101 -17.12 -9.50 4.88
C SER A 101 -16.54 -8.68 6.04
N ASN A 102 -15.22 -8.43 6.00
CA ASN A 102 -14.52 -7.62 6.98
C ASN A 102 -15.00 -6.17 6.97
N TYR A 103 -15.10 -5.51 5.81
CA TYR A 103 -15.63 -4.14 5.74
C TYR A 103 -17.12 -4.05 6.11
N GLN A 104 -17.93 -5.06 5.76
CA GLN A 104 -19.32 -5.13 6.22
C GLN A 104 -19.41 -5.21 7.74
N LYS A 105 -18.53 -5.98 8.38
CA LYS A 105 -18.46 -6.07 9.85
C LYS A 105 -17.95 -4.77 10.47
N LEU A 106 -16.81 -4.24 10.00
CA LEU A 106 -16.19 -3.02 10.55
C LEU A 106 -17.16 -1.84 10.52
N ILE A 107 -17.84 -1.63 9.39
CA ILE A 107 -18.75 -0.50 9.21
C ILE A 107 -20.14 -0.81 9.76
N GLY A 108 -20.69 -1.98 9.44
CA GLY A 108 -22.07 -2.35 9.74
C GLY A 108 -22.28 -2.75 11.21
N SER A 109 -21.37 -3.56 11.76
CA SER A 109 -21.48 -4.13 13.12
C SER A 109 -20.64 -3.38 14.14
N ASP A 110 -19.35 -3.16 13.86
CA ASP A 110 -18.41 -2.55 14.80
C ASP A 110 -18.53 -1.02 14.84
N LYS A 111 -19.21 -0.43 13.84
CA LYS A 111 -19.50 1.01 13.73
C LYS A 111 -18.24 1.87 13.87
N VAL A 112 -17.15 1.46 13.21
CA VAL A 112 -15.92 2.29 13.15
C VAL A 112 -16.24 3.65 12.51
N GLY A 113 -15.58 4.73 12.95
CA GLY A 113 -15.87 6.07 12.44
C GLY A 113 -15.22 6.38 11.10
N LEU A 114 -14.05 5.78 10.84
CA LEU A 114 -13.32 5.88 9.59
C LEU A 114 -12.81 4.50 9.17
N VAL A 115 -12.41 4.37 7.91
CA VAL A 115 -11.74 3.17 7.41
C VAL A 115 -10.49 3.53 6.62
N PHE A 116 -9.49 2.67 6.66
CA PHE A 116 -8.37 2.67 5.73
C PHE A 116 -8.58 1.59 4.68
N GLY A 117 -7.94 1.75 3.51
CA GLY A 117 -7.91 0.73 2.48
C GLY A 117 -7.12 -0.52 2.88
N PRO A 118 -7.38 -1.66 2.21
CA PRO A 118 -6.60 -2.87 2.37
C PRO A 118 -5.33 -2.79 1.52
N PHE A 119 -4.54 -3.86 1.58
CA PHE A 119 -3.66 -4.26 0.49
C PHE A 119 -4.38 -5.37 -0.28
N SER A 120 -4.52 -5.42 -1.60
CA SER A 120 -3.93 -4.67 -2.72
C SER A 120 -5.01 -4.20 -3.71
N THR A 121 -4.66 -3.84 -4.95
CA THR A 121 -5.61 -3.61 -6.08
C THR A 121 -6.71 -4.67 -6.18
N LEU A 122 -6.38 -5.96 -5.97
CA LEU A 122 -7.34 -7.05 -6.01
C LEU A 122 -8.43 -6.93 -4.91
N LEU A 123 -8.06 -6.41 -3.74
CA LEU A 123 -8.92 -6.29 -2.57
C LEU A 123 -9.55 -4.90 -2.43
N THR A 124 -8.95 -3.86 -3.02
CA THR A 124 -9.40 -2.46 -2.93
C THR A 124 -10.78 -2.28 -3.56
N LEU A 125 -10.98 -2.65 -4.83
CA LEU A 125 -12.27 -2.43 -5.52
C LEU A 125 -13.48 -3.06 -4.77
N PRO A 126 -13.48 -4.35 -4.40
CA PRO A 126 -14.61 -4.93 -3.70
C PRO A 126 -14.85 -4.30 -2.33
N SER A 127 -13.79 -3.89 -1.62
CA SER A 127 -13.86 -3.19 -0.34
C SER A 127 -14.41 -1.77 -0.45
N ALA A 128 -13.92 -1.01 -1.41
CA ALA A 128 -14.37 0.34 -1.73
C ALA A 128 -15.86 0.37 -2.04
N ARG A 129 -16.39 -0.63 -2.76
CA ARG A 129 -17.84 -0.77 -3.01
C ARG A 129 -18.64 -0.97 -1.72
N VAL A 130 -18.09 -1.65 -0.71
CA VAL A 130 -18.74 -1.74 0.62
C VAL A 130 -18.75 -0.37 1.28
N ALA A 131 -17.59 0.29 1.37
CA ALA A 131 -17.47 1.61 1.98
C ALA A 131 -18.39 2.65 1.32
N ALA A 132 -18.47 2.64 -0.01
CA ALA A 132 -19.34 3.53 -0.79
C ALA A 132 -20.81 3.38 -0.42
N ARG A 133 -21.31 2.14 -0.27
CA ARG A 133 -22.71 1.88 0.13
C ARG A 133 -23.05 2.43 1.51
N TYR A 134 -22.06 2.57 2.39
CA TYR A 134 -22.23 3.15 3.72
C TYR A 134 -21.83 4.64 3.78
N GLY A 135 -21.40 5.25 2.68
CA GLY A 135 -21.00 6.66 2.62
C GLY A 135 -19.65 6.96 3.28
N TYR A 136 -18.74 5.99 3.35
CA TYR A 136 -17.41 6.16 3.95
C TYR A 136 -16.39 6.64 2.94
N ALA A 137 -15.52 7.57 3.36
CA ALA A 137 -14.28 7.87 2.65
C ALA A 137 -13.39 6.63 2.68
N PHE A 138 -12.74 6.33 1.57
CA PHE A 138 -11.91 5.14 1.40
C PHE A 138 -10.55 5.56 0.87
N VAL A 139 -9.70 6.04 1.79
CA VAL A 139 -8.32 6.38 1.47
C VAL A 139 -7.47 5.12 1.59
N GLU A 140 -6.68 4.84 0.57
CA GLU A 140 -5.92 3.61 0.38
C GLU A 140 -4.51 3.93 -0.16
N GLY A 141 -3.62 2.95 -0.20
CA GLY A 141 -2.21 3.16 -0.56
C GLY A 141 -1.60 2.13 -1.51
N ALA A 142 -2.33 1.10 -1.96
CA ALA A 142 -1.78 -0.02 -2.77
C ALA A 142 -2.78 -0.60 -3.80
N GLY A 143 -3.86 0.13 -4.06
CA GLY A 143 -4.97 -0.24 -4.93
C GLY A 143 -5.06 0.57 -6.20
N GLY A 144 -3.96 1.22 -6.62
CA GLY A 144 -3.89 2.16 -7.74
C GLY A 144 -4.14 1.58 -9.15
N GLY A 145 -4.74 0.41 -9.27
CA GLY A 145 -5.12 -0.21 -10.54
C GLY A 145 -6.26 0.54 -11.25
N PRO A 146 -6.25 0.65 -12.59
CA PRO A 146 -7.28 1.39 -13.34
C PRO A 146 -8.71 0.91 -13.09
N ALA A 147 -8.91 -0.37 -12.77
CA ALA A 147 -10.23 -0.93 -12.47
C ALA A 147 -10.86 -0.34 -11.19
N VAL A 148 -10.04 0.12 -10.23
CA VAL A 148 -10.51 0.78 -9.01
C VAL A 148 -11.13 2.12 -9.34
N PHE A 149 -10.40 2.99 -10.06
CA PHE A 149 -10.87 4.33 -10.41
C PHE A 149 -11.89 4.34 -11.55
N GLY A 150 -11.77 3.41 -12.49
CA GLY A 150 -12.74 3.20 -13.57
C GLY A 150 -14.10 2.66 -13.10
N SER A 151 -14.26 2.35 -11.81
CA SER A 151 -15.52 1.87 -11.24
C SER A 151 -16.57 2.97 -11.03
N GLY A 152 -16.18 4.24 -11.13
CA GLY A 152 -17.07 5.40 -10.89
C GLY A 152 -17.36 5.67 -9.41
N LEU A 153 -16.59 5.07 -8.49
CA LEU A 153 -16.71 5.31 -7.06
C LEU A 153 -16.06 6.64 -6.67
N HIS A 154 -16.86 7.60 -6.20
CA HIS A 154 -16.38 8.92 -5.80
C HIS A 154 -15.72 8.95 -4.40
N ASN A 155 -15.71 7.83 -3.67
CA ASN A 155 -15.22 7.77 -2.30
C ASN A 155 -13.81 7.18 -2.15
N VAL A 156 -13.16 6.79 -3.25
CA VAL A 156 -11.83 6.14 -3.23
C VAL A 156 -10.75 7.15 -3.54
N PHE A 157 -9.64 7.09 -2.80
CA PHE A 157 -8.49 7.96 -2.97
C PHE A 157 -7.20 7.17 -2.69
N ASP A 158 -6.33 7.00 -3.68
CA ASP A 158 -5.06 6.30 -3.47
C ASP A 158 -3.93 7.30 -3.24
N ALA A 159 -3.37 7.30 -2.04
CA ALA A 159 -2.26 8.18 -1.69
C ALA A 159 -0.99 7.89 -2.51
N SER A 160 -0.86 6.67 -3.03
CA SER A 160 0.26 6.25 -3.85
C SER A 160 0.06 6.59 -5.33
N VAL A 161 1.14 6.52 -6.09
CA VAL A 161 1.10 6.80 -7.53
C VAL A 161 0.32 5.71 -8.27
N PRO A 162 -0.51 6.04 -9.29
CA PRO A 162 -1.22 5.05 -10.07
C PRO A 162 -0.29 3.98 -10.65
N VAL A 163 -0.64 2.70 -10.49
CA VAL A 163 0.26 1.59 -10.82
C VAL A 163 0.68 1.60 -12.29
N LYS A 164 -0.19 2.09 -13.19
CA LYS A 164 0.11 2.26 -14.63
C LYS A 164 1.39 3.08 -14.89
N LEU A 165 1.73 3.99 -13.97
CA LEU A 165 2.88 4.89 -14.09
C LEU A 165 4.19 4.31 -13.56
N ASN A 166 4.16 3.19 -12.84
CA ASN A 166 5.33 2.65 -12.14
C ASN A 166 6.54 2.41 -13.06
N LEU A 167 6.32 1.89 -14.26
CA LEU A 167 7.39 1.62 -15.23
C LEU A 167 7.71 2.82 -16.15
N VAL A 168 6.96 3.92 -16.08
CA VAL A 168 7.10 5.06 -16.99
C VAL A 168 8.48 5.69 -16.87
N THR A 169 8.99 5.90 -15.66
CA THR A 169 10.32 6.49 -15.43
C THR A 169 11.44 5.65 -16.07
N PHE A 170 11.35 4.32 -15.96
CA PHE A 170 12.29 3.42 -16.62
C PHE A 170 12.13 3.45 -18.15
N ALA A 171 10.91 3.34 -18.67
CA ALA A 171 10.64 3.34 -20.10
C ALA A 171 11.07 4.64 -20.78
N GLN A 172 10.82 5.79 -20.14
CA GLN A 172 11.25 7.11 -20.60
C GLN A 172 12.77 7.25 -20.58
N TRP A 173 13.45 6.72 -19.56
CA TRP A 173 14.92 6.69 -19.55
C TRP A 173 15.47 5.88 -20.72
N VAL A 174 14.93 4.69 -20.99
CA VAL A 174 15.31 3.88 -22.16
C VAL A 174 15.04 4.64 -23.47
N ALA A 175 13.88 5.28 -23.59
CA ALA A 175 13.52 6.08 -24.76
C ALA A 175 14.48 7.26 -24.98
N ALA A 176 14.97 7.88 -23.91
CA ALA A 176 15.89 9.01 -23.95
C ALA A 176 17.35 8.61 -24.25
N LEU A 177 17.71 7.31 -24.17
CA LEU A 177 19.06 6.86 -24.52
C LEU A 177 19.43 7.22 -25.97
N PRO A 178 20.72 7.52 -26.25
CA PRO A 178 21.20 7.67 -27.61
C PRO A 178 20.81 6.47 -28.48
N ALA A 179 20.45 6.70 -29.75
CA ALA A 179 19.97 5.63 -30.63
C ALA A 179 20.97 4.46 -30.79
N SER A 180 22.27 4.71 -30.64
CA SER A 180 23.32 3.68 -30.65
C SER A 180 23.36 2.83 -29.37
N GLN A 181 22.87 3.36 -28.25
CA GLN A 181 22.85 2.68 -26.95
C GLN A 181 21.48 2.09 -26.63
N ARG A 182 20.39 2.63 -27.18
CA ARG A 182 19.03 2.16 -26.93
C ARG A 182 18.87 0.66 -27.30
N PRO A 183 18.22 -0.16 -26.45
CA PRO A 183 17.76 -1.50 -26.82
C PRO A 183 16.99 -1.47 -28.15
N LYS A 184 17.20 -2.47 -29.01
CA LYS A 184 16.49 -2.61 -30.29
C LYS A 184 15.26 -3.49 -30.16
N THR A 185 15.28 -4.43 -29.22
CA THR A 185 14.20 -5.38 -29.00
C THR A 185 13.82 -5.47 -27.52
N ALA A 186 12.54 -5.71 -27.25
CA ALA A 186 12.03 -5.96 -25.91
C ALA A 186 11.11 -7.18 -25.87
N ALA A 187 11.18 -7.92 -24.77
CA ALA A 187 10.22 -8.97 -24.43
C ALA A 187 9.48 -8.62 -23.14
N TYR A 188 8.18 -8.90 -23.15
CA TYR A 188 7.27 -8.68 -22.04
C TYR A 188 6.68 -10.04 -21.62
N ALA A 189 6.86 -10.40 -20.35
CA ALA A 189 6.18 -11.53 -19.74
C ALA A 189 5.51 -11.03 -18.48
N THR A 190 4.22 -11.33 -18.28
CA THR A 190 3.40 -10.65 -17.26
C THR A 190 2.44 -11.62 -16.60
N VAL A 191 2.44 -11.67 -15.27
CA VAL A 191 1.41 -12.38 -14.50
C VAL A 191 0.03 -11.81 -14.84
N ASN A 192 -1.01 -12.62 -14.91
CA ASN A 192 -2.39 -12.17 -15.05
C ASN A 192 -2.90 -11.58 -13.72
N ASP A 193 -2.44 -10.37 -13.40
CA ASP A 193 -2.72 -9.70 -12.14
C ASP A 193 -3.07 -8.20 -12.36
N PRO A 194 -4.09 -7.66 -11.67
CA PRO A 194 -4.48 -6.25 -11.77
C PRO A 194 -3.37 -5.23 -11.47
N PHE A 195 -2.34 -5.60 -10.71
CA PHE A 195 -1.17 -4.77 -10.43
C PHE A 195 -0.24 -4.68 -11.65
N THR A 196 0.03 -5.78 -12.35
CA THR A 196 1.05 -5.84 -13.41
C THR A 196 0.50 -5.45 -14.79
N GLN A 197 -0.75 -5.86 -15.09
CA GLN A 197 -1.40 -5.66 -16.39
C GLN A 197 -1.50 -4.19 -16.85
N PRO A 198 -1.63 -3.18 -15.96
CA PRO A 198 -1.66 -1.79 -16.39
C PRO A 198 -0.28 -1.20 -16.72
N GLN A 199 0.78 -1.64 -16.01
CA GLN A 199 2.10 -1.01 -16.11
C GLN A 199 2.83 -1.45 -17.38
N ILE A 200 2.66 -2.72 -17.76
CA ILE A 200 3.39 -3.34 -18.87
C ILE A 200 3.01 -2.74 -20.23
N PRO A 201 1.71 -2.61 -20.60
CA PRO A 201 1.31 -1.96 -21.85
C PRO A 201 1.71 -0.49 -21.93
N GLU A 202 1.69 0.23 -20.80
CA GLU A 202 2.13 1.63 -20.73
C GLU A 202 3.63 1.73 -21.06
N ALA A 203 4.47 0.91 -20.41
CA ALA A 203 5.89 0.83 -20.72
C ALA A 203 6.14 0.38 -22.16
N GLN A 204 5.40 -0.62 -22.65
CA GLN A 204 5.51 -1.12 -24.02
C GLN A 204 5.23 -0.01 -25.03
N THR A 205 4.18 0.78 -24.83
CA THR A 205 3.80 1.90 -25.70
C THR A 205 4.92 2.94 -25.78
N ILE A 206 5.51 3.33 -24.65
CA ILE A 206 6.62 4.28 -24.59
C ILE A 206 7.86 3.73 -25.33
N LEU A 207 8.19 2.46 -25.12
CA LEU A 207 9.33 1.79 -25.72
C LEU A 207 9.17 1.63 -27.24
N GLU A 208 8.01 1.20 -27.71
CA GLU A 208 7.68 1.09 -29.13
C GLU A 208 7.70 2.45 -29.83
N GLY A 209 7.16 3.49 -29.17
CA GLY A 209 7.25 4.88 -29.65
C GLY A 209 8.70 5.39 -29.79
N ALA A 210 9.62 4.84 -29.01
CA ALA A 210 11.06 5.11 -29.11
C ALA A 210 11.81 4.19 -30.10
N GLY A 211 11.09 3.34 -30.84
CA GLY A 211 11.65 2.43 -31.85
C GLY A 211 12.22 1.13 -31.28
N VAL A 212 11.87 0.74 -30.05
CA VAL A 212 12.19 -0.58 -29.50
C VAL A 212 11.15 -1.59 -29.98
N LYS A 213 11.56 -2.60 -30.74
CA LYS A 213 10.65 -3.59 -31.32
C LYS A 213 10.25 -4.65 -30.28
N THR A 214 8.95 -4.86 -30.08
CA THR A 214 8.45 -6.01 -29.31
C THR A 214 8.71 -7.33 -30.06
N VAL A 215 9.47 -8.24 -29.44
CA VAL A 215 9.75 -9.59 -29.99
C VAL A 215 8.95 -10.68 -29.30
N LEU A 216 8.45 -10.41 -28.10
CA LEU A 216 7.54 -11.29 -27.36
C LEU A 216 6.69 -10.43 -26.42
N SER A 217 5.39 -10.69 -26.35
CA SER A 217 4.50 -10.15 -25.30
C SER A 217 3.54 -11.26 -24.88
N LYS A 218 3.61 -11.68 -23.61
CA LYS A 218 2.87 -12.83 -23.08
C LYS A 218 2.35 -12.56 -21.68
N VAL A 219 1.05 -12.74 -21.52
CA VAL A 219 0.41 -12.85 -20.21
C VAL A 219 0.35 -14.33 -19.82
N PHE A 220 0.81 -14.66 -18.61
CA PHE A 220 0.74 -16.00 -18.03
C PHE A 220 -0.18 -16.01 -16.79
N PRO A 221 -0.73 -17.16 -16.38
CA PRO A 221 -1.68 -17.23 -15.25
C PRO A 221 -1.12 -16.67 -13.94
N ALA A 222 -1.99 -16.28 -13.00
CA ALA A 222 -1.58 -15.89 -11.65
C ALA A 222 -0.90 -17.05 -10.90
N GLU A 223 -1.51 -18.24 -11.00
CA GLU A 223 -0.97 -19.46 -10.42
C GLU A 223 -0.16 -20.24 -11.45
N VAL A 224 1.16 -20.23 -11.27
CA VAL A 224 2.10 -21.00 -12.11
C VAL A 224 2.91 -21.93 -11.23
N THR A 225 2.87 -23.22 -11.55
CA THR A 225 3.67 -24.23 -10.85
C THR A 225 5.10 -24.35 -11.40
N ASP A 226 5.33 -23.93 -12.64
CA ASP A 226 6.65 -23.90 -13.29
C ASP A 226 6.77 -22.73 -14.27
N TYR A 227 7.67 -21.79 -13.96
CA TYR A 227 7.96 -20.61 -14.79
C TYR A 227 8.96 -20.90 -15.93
N THR A 228 9.59 -22.08 -15.95
CA THR A 228 10.64 -22.43 -16.93
C THR A 228 10.18 -22.31 -18.38
N PRO A 229 8.97 -22.76 -18.78
CA PRO A 229 8.52 -22.66 -20.17
C PRO A 229 8.39 -21.22 -20.66
N ILE A 230 7.84 -20.32 -19.84
CA ILE A 230 7.67 -18.91 -20.23
C ILE A 230 9.01 -18.17 -20.23
N ALA A 231 9.87 -18.42 -19.24
CA ALA A 231 11.21 -17.85 -19.19
C ALA A 231 12.06 -18.29 -20.40
N SER A 232 11.94 -19.57 -20.81
CA SER A 232 12.59 -20.10 -22.02
C SER A 232 12.10 -19.45 -23.31
N GLN A 233 10.81 -19.12 -23.41
CA GLN A 233 10.30 -18.37 -24.56
C GLN A 233 10.89 -16.95 -24.63
N VAL A 234 11.06 -16.29 -23.47
CA VAL A 234 11.67 -14.95 -23.40
C VAL A 234 13.13 -14.99 -23.86
N SER A 235 13.96 -15.88 -23.33
CA SER A 235 15.37 -16.01 -23.72
C SER A 235 15.54 -16.43 -25.18
N SER A 236 14.70 -17.35 -25.68
CA SER A 236 14.74 -17.80 -27.09
C SER A 236 14.36 -16.71 -28.09
N ALA A 237 13.64 -15.67 -27.65
CA ALA A 237 13.36 -14.50 -28.48
C ALA A 237 14.56 -13.53 -28.60
N HIS A 238 15.63 -13.77 -27.83
CA HIS A 238 16.85 -12.95 -27.77
C HIS A 238 16.60 -11.43 -27.66
N PRO A 239 15.78 -10.95 -26.70
CA PRO A 239 15.51 -9.53 -26.53
C PRO A 239 16.71 -8.80 -25.91
N ASP A 240 16.93 -7.54 -26.31
CA ASP A 240 17.87 -6.65 -25.62
C ASP A 240 17.36 -6.23 -24.23
N LEU A 241 16.06 -6.07 -24.08
CA LEU A 241 15.39 -5.65 -22.85
C LEU A 241 14.34 -6.69 -22.43
N VAL A 242 14.35 -7.10 -21.17
CA VAL A 242 13.25 -7.86 -20.57
C VAL A 242 12.49 -6.97 -19.60
N VAL A 243 11.17 -6.91 -19.76
CA VAL A 243 10.25 -6.26 -18.82
C VAL A 243 9.33 -7.36 -18.26
N LEU A 244 9.52 -7.70 -16.99
CA LEU A 244 8.77 -8.75 -16.31
C LEU A 244 7.71 -8.13 -15.40
N GLY A 245 6.45 -8.45 -15.67
CA GLY A 245 5.35 -8.17 -14.75
C GLY A 245 5.24 -9.28 -13.71
N SER A 246 5.97 -9.15 -12.61
CA SER A 246 5.96 -10.05 -11.46
C SER A 246 5.30 -9.41 -10.24
N VAL A 247 4.82 -10.24 -9.33
CA VAL A 247 4.24 -9.83 -8.05
C VAL A 247 5.06 -10.29 -6.84
N ASP A 248 6.09 -11.12 -7.06
CA ASP A 248 6.82 -11.78 -5.99
C ASP A 248 8.27 -12.16 -6.35
N VAL A 249 9.04 -12.59 -5.35
CA VAL A 249 10.42 -13.09 -5.51
C VAL A 249 10.49 -14.43 -6.27
N PRO A 250 9.63 -15.44 -6.00
CA PRO A 250 9.66 -16.71 -6.74
C PRO A 250 9.56 -16.55 -8.26
N THR A 251 8.67 -15.69 -8.76
CA THR A 251 8.53 -15.41 -10.19
C THR A 251 9.85 -14.88 -10.77
N VAL A 252 10.41 -13.82 -10.18
CA VAL A 252 11.64 -13.20 -10.70
C VAL A 252 12.82 -14.16 -10.63
N SER A 253 12.99 -14.87 -9.53
CA SER A 253 14.10 -15.81 -9.34
C SER A 253 14.04 -16.99 -10.30
N ALA A 254 12.85 -17.51 -10.62
CA ALA A 254 12.70 -18.56 -11.62
C ALA A 254 13.11 -18.09 -13.02
N PHE A 255 12.76 -16.86 -13.41
CA PHE A 255 13.22 -16.27 -14.67
C PHE A 255 14.74 -16.08 -14.69
N VAL A 256 15.34 -15.56 -13.61
CA VAL A 256 16.81 -15.40 -13.50
C VAL A 256 17.52 -16.75 -13.63
N HIS A 257 17.08 -17.78 -12.90
CA HIS A 257 17.67 -19.12 -13.00
C HIS A 257 17.53 -19.72 -14.41
N SER A 258 16.38 -19.53 -15.05
CA SER A 258 16.17 -20.00 -16.43
C SER A 258 17.08 -19.27 -17.42
N PHE A 259 17.29 -17.95 -17.25
CA PHE A 259 18.22 -17.17 -18.07
C PHE A 259 19.67 -17.61 -17.89
N ILE A 260 20.08 -17.93 -16.65
CA ILE A 260 21.41 -18.48 -16.35
C ILE A 260 21.61 -19.83 -17.05
N GLN A 261 20.66 -20.75 -16.91
CA GLN A 261 20.70 -22.08 -17.54
C GLN A 261 20.77 -22.02 -19.06
N GLN A 262 20.19 -20.98 -19.67
CA GLN A 262 20.17 -20.77 -21.12
C GLN A 262 21.28 -19.85 -21.62
N HIS A 263 22.21 -19.45 -20.74
CA HIS A 263 23.31 -18.52 -21.06
C HIS A 263 22.82 -17.21 -21.70
N PHE A 264 21.63 -16.75 -21.33
CA PHE A 264 21.01 -15.55 -21.85
C PHE A 264 21.13 -14.39 -20.85
N THR A 265 21.74 -13.27 -21.25
CA THR A 265 21.78 -12.04 -20.45
C THR A 265 21.20 -10.88 -21.27
N PRO A 266 20.04 -10.31 -20.90
CA PRO A 266 19.56 -9.10 -21.57
C PRO A 266 20.42 -7.90 -21.16
N ARG A 267 20.47 -6.87 -22.01
CA ARG A 267 21.18 -5.60 -21.74
C ARG A 267 20.54 -4.82 -20.59
N ALA A 268 19.24 -4.98 -20.38
CA ALA A 268 18.52 -4.48 -19.21
C ALA A 268 17.42 -5.47 -18.80
N PHE A 269 17.15 -5.55 -17.50
CA PHE A 269 16.07 -6.35 -16.95
C PHE A 269 15.38 -5.57 -15.84
N ILE A 270 14.08 -5.32 -16.01
CA ILE A 270 13.23 -4.71 -14.99
C ILE A 270 12.10 -5.67 -14.63
N ALA A 271 11.77 -5.73 -13.34
CA ALA A 271 10.63 -6.46 -12.83
C ALA A 271 9.70 -5.50 -12.04
N THR A 272 8.39 -5.69 -12.09
CA THR A 272 7.42 -4.79 -11.44
C THR A 272 7.42 -4.89 -9.91
N ALA A 273 7.73 -6.07 -9.36
CA ALA A 273 7.91 -6.33 -7.94
C ALA A 273 8.77 -7.59 -7.75
N GLY A 274 9.31 -7.80 -6.55
CA GLY A 274 10.20 -8.90 -6.20
C GLY A 274 11.62 -8.44 -5.90
N PRO A 275 12.32 -7.71 -6.80
CA PRO A 275 13.68 -7.26 -6.51
C PRO A 275 13.78 -6.29 -5.32
N ASP A 276 12.70 -5.60 -4.98
CA ASP A 276 12.55 -4.70 -3.84
C ASP A 276 12.55 -5.43 -2.48
N GLN A 277 12.41 -6.75 -2.45
CA GLN A 277 12.31 -7.57 -1.23
C GLN A 277 13.68 -7.89 -0.57
N GLY A 278 14.68 -7.03 -0.80
CA GLY A 278 15.96 -7.03 -0.09
C GLY A 278 16.71 -8.37 -0.09
N ALA A 279 17.15 -8.80 1.10
CA ALA A 279 17.96 -10.01 1.26
C ALA A 279 17.25 -11.30 0.79
N THR A 280 15.92 -11.35 0.87
CA THR A 280 15.12 -12.49 0.37
C THR A 280 15.32 -12.65 -1.13
N PHE A 281 15.27 -11.55 -1.88
CA PHE A 281 15.52 -11.54 -3.31
C PHE A 281 16.96 -11.97 -3.64
N VAL A 282 17.95 -11.33 -3.01
CA VAL A 282 19.38 -11.63 -3.23
C VAL A 282 19.69 -13.11 -2.97
N LYS A 283 19.12 -13.68 -1.90
CA LYS A 283 19.25 -15.11 -1.60
C LYS A 283 18.59 -15.99 -2.66
N ALA A 284 17.41 -15.60 -3.14
CA ALA A 284 16.66 -16.38 -4.11
C ALA A 284 17.31 -16.44 -5.50
N VAL A 285 17.94 -15.34 -5.96
CA VAL A 285 18.62 -15.29 -7.27
C VAL A 285 20.09 -15.75 -7.24
N GLY A 286 20.67 -15.84 -6.04
CA GLY A 286 22.10 -16.11 -5.85
C GLY A 286 22.96 -14.84 -5.89
N SER A 287 23.89 -14.72 -4.95
CA SER A 287 24.69 -13.49 -4.76
C SER A 287 25.47 -13.09 -6.02
N GLY A 288 25.29 -11.83 -6.44
CA GLY A 288 25.86 -11.24 -7.63
C GLY A 288 24.95 -11.33 -8.85
N ASN A 289 23.92 -12.19 -8.86
CA ASN A 289 22.93 -12.26 -9.94
C ASN A 289 21.86 -11.17 -9.81
N GLU A 290 21.70 -10.54 -8.64
CA GLU A 290 20.85 -9.35 -8.50
C GLU A 290 21.37 -8.17 -9.33
N ASN A 291 22.67 -8.12 -9.59
CA ASN A 291 23.35 -6.93 -10.09
C ASN A 291 22.82 -6.48 -11.47
N GLY A 292 22.35 -5.25 -11.52
CA GLY A 292 21.80 -4.60 -12.70
C GLY A 292 20.29 -4.83 -12.93
N ILE A 293 19.61 -5.56 -12.06
CA ILE A 293 18.15 -5.73 -12.11
C ILE A 293 17.46 -4.49 -11.56
N PHE A 294 16.52 -3.94 -12.33
CA PHE A 294 15.71 -2.79 -11.96
C PHE A 294 14.38 -3.19 -11.33
N VAL A 295 13.82 -2.29 -10.52
CA VAL A 295 12.46 -2.37 -9.96
C VAL A 295 11.91 -0.95 -9.75
N PRO A 296 10.65 -0.66 -10.11
CA PRO A 296 10.02 0.62 -9.79
C PRO A 296 9.72 0.69 -8.30
N ASN A 297 9.73 1.90 -7.73
CA ASN A 297 9.25 2.12 -6.36
C ASN A 297 8.74 3.56 -6.21
N GLY A 298 7.78 3.80 -5.32
CA GLY A 298 7.34 5.14 -4.93
C GLY A 298 8.17 5.74 -3.80
N TRP A 299 8.88 4.90 -3.03
CA TRP A 299 9.56 5.32 -1.80
C TRP A 299 10.71 4.39 -1.41
N TYR A 300 11.59 4.83 -0.51
CA TYR A 300 12.62 4.00 0.12
C TYR A 300 13.01 4.57 1.50
N GLY A 301 13.55 3.75 2.40
CA GLY A 301 13.88 4.21 3.76
C GLY A 301 14.95 5.30 3.87
N GLY A 302 15.68 5.58 2.79
CA GLY A 302 16.61 6.70 2.68
C GLY A 302 16.02 7.98 2.06
N PHE A 303 14.70 8.03 1.84
CA PHE A 303 14.03 9.16 1.17
C PHE A 303 14.31 10.47 1.92
N GLN A 304 14.74 11.49 1.20
CA GLN A 304 15.25 12.76 1.76
C GLN A 304 14.11 13.71 2.12
N LYS A 305 13.24 13.28 3.03
CA LYS A 305 12.13 14.07 3.58
C LYS A 305 12.09 13.89 5.10
N ALA A 306 11.92 14.99 5.84
CA ALA A 306 12.10 15.00 7.29
C ALA A 306 11.11 14.07 8.04
N ASP A 307 9.84 14.09 7.66
CA ASP A 307 8.83 13.19 8.25
C ASP A 307 9.03 11.73 7.83
N SER A 308 9.48 11.48 6.60
CA SER A 308 9.89 10.14 6.16
C SER A 308 11.06 9.59 6.97
N GLN A 309 12.09 10.40 7.22
CA GLN A 309 13.23 10.01 8.05
C GLN A 309 12.81 9.77 9.51
N GLN A 310 11.84 10.55 10.00
CA GLN A 310 11.27 10.34 11.32
C GLN A 310 10.49 9.02 11.41
N MET A 311 9.61 8.74 10.44
CA MET A 311 8.88 7.47 10.33
C MET A 311 9.84 6.28 10.28
N VAL A 312 10.91 6.35 9.48
CA VAL A 312 11.94 5.30 9.40
C VAL A 312 12.64 5.09 10.74
N LYS A 313 12.98 6.16 11.44
CA LYS A 313 13.59 6.10 12.77
C LYS A 313 12.64 5.44 13.78
N GLU A 314 11.36 5.80 13.76
CA GLU A 314 10.32 5.21 14.62
C GLU A 314 10.08 3.73 14.30
N TYR A 315 10.04 3.38 13.01
CA TYR A 315 9.99 1.99 12.56
C TYR A 315 11.16 1.19 13.12
N ILE A 316 12.40 1.66 12.92
CA ILE A 316 13.60 0.96 13.39
C ILE A 316 13.62 0.84 14.92
N ALA A 317 13.20 1.89 15.64
CA ALA A 317 13.11 1.84 17.08
C ALA A 317 12.10 0.79 17.58
N LYS A 318 11.03 0.53 16.83
CA LYS A 318 9.96 -0.40 17.21
C LYS A 318 10.17 -1.82 16.71
N TYR A 319 10.69 -1.99 15.50
CA TYR A 319 10.76 -3.27 14.78
C TYR A 319 12.19 -3.72 14.48
N GLY A 320 13.19 -2.87 14.74
CA GLY A 320 14.60 -3.14 14.42
C GLY A 320 14.92 -2.98 12.93
N GLY A 321 16.13 -3.41 12.55
CA GLY A 321 16.65 -3.31 11.19
C GLY A 321 17.36 -1.98 10.89
N THR A 322 17.51 -1.71 9.61
CA THR A 322 18.15 -0.53 9.04
C THR A 322 17.16 0.19 8.10
N PRO A 323 17.45 1.43 7.65
CA PRO A 323 16.59 2.10 6.67
C PRO A 323 16.32 1.28 5.42
N SER A 324 17.29 0.47 4.98
CA SER A 324 17.19 -0.42 3.83
C SER A 324 16.22 -1.58 4.01
N ASP A 325 15.89 -1.92 5.27
CA ASP A 325 15.00 -3.03 5.62
C ASP A 325 13.53 -2.59 5.73
N VAL A 326 13.25 -1.28 5.60
CA VAL A 326 11.88 -0.75 5.67
C VAL A 326 11.22 -0.87 4.30
N ASN A 327 10.22 -1.76 4.20
CA ASN A 327 9.41 -1.92 3.00
C ASN A 327 8.63 -0.62 2.69
N ALA A 328 8.51 -0.27 1.41
CA ALA A 328 7.74 0.87 0.94
C ALA A 328 6.25 0.81 1.31
N ASP A 329 5.67 -0.39 1.42
CA ASP A 329 4.30 -0.63 1.91
C ASP A 329 4.04 0.02 3.29
N VAL A 330 5.08 0.13 4.13
CA VAL A 330 4.99 0.85 5.41
C VAL A 330 4.71 2.33 5.19
N ALA A 331 5.40 2.95 4.23
CA ALA A 331 5.23 4.35 3.87
C ALA A 331 3.89 4.60 3.17
N GLU A 332 3.45 3.66 2.33
CA GLU A 332 2.14 3.68 1.67
C GLU A 332 1.01 3.71 2.71
N ALA A 333 1.02 2.75 3.64
CA ALA A 333 0.07 2.70 4.74
C ALA A 333 0.14 3.94 5.64
N TYR A 334 1.34 4.43 5.97
CA TYR A 334 1.49 5.64 6.78
C TYR A 334 0.89 6.87 6.09
N SER A 335 1.06 6.98 4.76
CA SER A 335 0.55 8.09 3.94
C SER A 335 -0.98 8.17 3.96
N VAL A 336 -1.69 7.03 3.96
CA VAL A 336 -3.16 6.98 4.09
C VAL A 336 -3.62 7.70 5.35
N GLY A 337 -2.96 7.41 6.47
CA GLY A 337 -3.24 8.08 7.73
C GLY A 337 -2.99 9.58 7.64
N GLN A 338 -1.86 10.00 7.05
CA GLN A 338 -1.53 11.43 6.89
C GLN A 338 -2.58 12.17 6.04
N VAL A 339 -3.07 11.54 4.96
CA VAL A 339 -4.12 12.12 4.10
C VAL A 339 -5.42 12.31 4.89
N ILE A 340 -5.84 11.30 5.66
CA ILE A 340 -7.05 11.39 6.50
C ILE A 340 -6.89 12.44 7.60
N ALA A 341 -5.72 12.52 8.26
CA ALA A 341 -5.47 13.53 9.27
C ALA A 341 -5.61 14.95 8.70
N GLN A 342 -4.94 15.23 7.60
CA GLN A 342 -5.00 16.55 6.96
C GLN A 342 -6.41 16.91 6.51
N ALA A 343 -7.17 15.96 5.97
CA ALA A 343 -8.56 16.20 5.59
C ALA A 343 -9.47 16.50 6.79
N ALA A 344 -9.33 15.74 7.87
CA ALA A 344 -10.12 15.96 9.08
C ALA A 344 -9.74 17.28 9.79
N GLU A 345 -8.45 17.61 9.84
CA GLU A 345 -7.95 18.85 10.43
C GLU A 345 -8.42 20.07 9.65
N ALA A 346 -8.31 20.05 8.32
CA ALA A 346 -8.73 21.16 7.46
C ALA A 346 -10.25 21.38 7.47
N THR A 347 -11.04 20.30 7.59
CA THR A 347 -12.51 20.38 7.63
C THR A 347 -13.07 20.52 9.05
N HIS A 348 -12.21 20.43 10.07
CA HIS A 348 -12.59 20.30 11.48
C HIS A 348 -13.68 19.24 11.70
N SER A 349 -13.60 18.11 10.97
CA SER A 349 -14.64 17.11 10.98
C SER A 349 -14.13 15.69 10.71
N LEU A 350 -14.73 14.71 11.38
CA LEU A 350 -14.57 13.28 11.08
C LEU A 350 -15.69 12.76 10.18
N ASP A 351 -16.53 13.64 9.64
CA ASP A 351 -17.60 13.27 8.73
C ASP A 351 -17.02 12.83 7.37
N ASN A 352 -17.39 11.61 6.95
CA ASN A 352 -16.86 11.01 5.74
C ASN A 352 -17.22 11.80 4.47
N GLN A 353 -18.38 12.46 4.41
CA GLN A 353 -18.76 13.24 3.23
C GLN A 353 -17.95 14.54 3.11
N LYS A 354 -17.65 15.18 4.25
CA LYS A 354 -16.73 16.33 4.28
C LYS A 354 -15.31 15.93 3.89
N ILE A 355 -14.82 14.79 4.36
CA ILE A 355 -13.52 14.25 3.95
C ILE A 355 -13.49 14.03 2.44
N ILE A 356 -14.47 13.29 1.88
CA ILE A 356 -14.57 13.04 0.43
C ILE A 356 -14.58 14.36 -0.35
N SER A 357 -15.40 15.33 0.06
CA SER A 357 -15.52 16.62 -0.63
C SER A 357 -14.22 17.43 -0.59
N TYR A 358 -13.51 17.40 0.55
CA TYR A 358 -12.22 18.08 0.69
C TYR A 358 -11.14 17.43 -0.18
N LEU A 359 -11.07 16.09 -0.21
CA LEU A 359 -10.08 15.39 -1.03
C LEU A 359 -10.29 15.63 -2.54
N HIS A 360 -11.54 15.82 -2.99
CA HIS A 360 -11.88 16.21 -4.38
C HIS A 360 -11.72 17.70 -4.68
N SER A 361 -11.37 18.55 -3.71
CA SER A 361 -11.27 20.00 -3.92
C SER A 361 -10.09 20.44 -4.79
N GLY A 362 -9.21 19.50 -5.16
CA GLY A 362 -7.94 19.79 -5.84
C GLY A 362 -6.83 20.25 -4.90
N VAL A 363 -7.03 20.09 -3.58
CA VAL A 363 -6.02 20.37 -2.56
C VAL A 363 -4.77 19.50 -2.77
N THR A 364 -3.61 20.07 -2.46
CA THR A 364 -2.35 19.32 -2.37
C THR A 364 -2.04 19.07 -0.91
N LEU A 365 -1.92 17.80 -0.55
CA LEU A 365 -1.57 17.30 0.77
C LEU A 365 -0.11 16.87 0.78
N ASP A 366 0.46 16.67 1.96
CA ASP A 366 1.82 16.19 2.13
C ASP A 366 1.86 14.80 2.79
N SER A 367 2.78 13.94 2.37
CA SER A 367 2.95 12.60 2.93
C SER A 367 4.42 12.22 3.04
N VAL A 368 4.73 11.13 3.72
CA VAL A 368 6.09 10.57 3.78
C VAL A 368 6.63 10.18 2.40
N GLN A 369 5.74 9.93 1.43
CA GLN A 369 6.08 9.66 0.02
C GLN A 369 6.22 10.94 -0.82
N GLY A 370 5.90 12.12 -0.26
CA GLY A 370 5.85 13.39 -0.97
C GLY A 370 4.42 13.92 -1.16
N PRO A 371 4.22 14.87 -2.10
CA PRO A 371 2.93 15.52 -2.28
C PRO A 371 1.86 14.54 -2.81
N VAL A 372 0.63 14.72 -2.33
CA VAL A 372 -0.55 13.96 -2.77
C VAL A 372 -1.60 14.93 -3.28
N LYS A 373 -2.08 14.71 -4.51
CA LYS A 373 -3.17 15.50 -5.09
C LYS A 373 -4.07 14.61 -5.92
N PHE A 374 -5.34 14.55 -5.54
CA PHE A 374 -6.31 13.72 -6.23
C PHE A 374 -6.92 14.43 -7.44
N ASP A 375 -7.10 13.67 -8.53
CA ASP A 375 -8.02 14.07 -9.59
C ASP A 375 -9.48 13.71 -9.23
N GLY A 376 -10.42 13.96 -10.15
CA GLY A 376 -11.83 13.67 -9.93
C GLY A 376 -12.18 12.19 -9.81
N LEU A 377 -11.25 11.28 -10.10
CA LEU A 377 -11.43 9.83 -9.93
C LEU A 377 -10.80 9.33 -8.62
N GLY A 378 -9.94 10.14 -7.98
CA GLY A 378 -9.20 9.75 -6.78
C GLY A 378 -7.79 9.23 -7.06
N GLU A 379 -7.26 9.39 -8.28
CA GLU A 379 -5.87 9.05 -8.62
C GLU A 379 -4.92 10.14 -8.10
N ASN A 380 -3.78 9.77 -7.49
CA ASN A 380 -2.75 10.74 -7.12
C ASN A 380 -1.97 11.23 -8.35
N THR A 381 -2.13 12.50 -8.67
CA THR A 381 -1.49 13.21 -9.78
C THR A 381 -0.19 13.91 -9.41
N ALA A 382 0.14 13.98 -8.12
CA ALA A 382 1.38 14.60 -7.62
C ALA A 382 2.46 13.58 -7.24
N GLY A 383 2.11 12.28 -7.22
CA GLY A 383 3.04 11.19 -6.95
C GLY A 383 4.17 11.15 -7.98
N THR A 384 5.37 10.78 -7.51
CA THR A 384 6.55 10.62 -8.37
C THR A 384 6.97 9.16 -8.38
N THR A 385 7.31 8.61 -9.55
CA THR A 385 7.85 7.26 -9.67
C THR A 385 9.36 7.29 -9.67
N LEU A 386 9.96 6.46 -8.82
CA LEU A 386 11.39 6.21 -8.81
C LEU A 386 11.68 4.85 -9.44
N THR A 387 12.91 4.64 -9.90
CA THR A 387 13.39 3.31 -10.27
C THR A 387 14.68 3.01 -9.54
N PHE A 388 14.70 1.86 -8.90
CA PHE A 388 15.85 1.33 -8.20
C PHE A 388 16.55 0.29 -9.06
N GLN A 389 17.83 0.11 -8.82
CA GLN A 389 18.62 -0.93 -9.43
C GLN A 389 19.50 -1.57 -8.37
N TRP A 390 19.63 -2.89 -8.41
CA TRP A 390 20.65 -3.57 -7.63
C TRP A 390 22.03 -3.27 -8.19
N GLN A 391 22.93 -2.75 -7.35
CA GLN A 391 24.31 -2.43 -7.69
C GLN A 391 25.24 -2.92 -6.58
N ASN A 392 26.10 -3.90 -6.90
CA ASN A 392 27.09 -4.46 -5.99
C ASN A 392 26.48 -4.87 -4.63
N GLY A 393 25.39 -5.65 -4.67
CA GLY A 393 24.71 -6.13 -3.46
C GLY A 393 23.87 -5.08 -2.71
N ASN A 394 23.62 -3.90 -3.30
CA ASN A 394 22.78 -2.86 -2.69
C ASN A 394 21.68 -2.43 -3.66
N LEU A 395 20.44 -2.32 -3.17
CA LEU A 395 19.36 -1.70 -3.93
C LEU A 395 19.49 -0.17 -3.84
N VAL A 396 19.72 0.50 -4.96
CA VAL A 396 20.00 1.95 -5.01
C VAL A 396 19.03 2.67 -5.93
N GLN A 397 18.64 3.89 -5.56
CA GLN A 397 17.86 4.76 -6.44
C GLN A 397 18.72 5.11 -7.66
N THR A 398 18.15 4.98 -8.86
CA THR A 398 18.86 5.29 -10.12
C THR A 398 18.12 6.25 -11.02
N LEU A 399 16.79 6.17 -11.09
CA LEU A 399 15.98 7.02 -11.96
C LEU A 399 14.91 7.76 -11.14
N PRO A 400 14.58 9.01 -11.50
CA PRO A 400 15.24 9.84 -12.51
C PRO A 400 16.69 10.17 -12.16
N THR A 401 17.58 10.26 -13.16
CA THR A 401 19.00 10.59 -12.93
C THR A 401 19.22 12.00 -12.41
N THR A 402 18.23 12.88 -12.57
CA THR A 402 18.22 14.26 -12.08
C THR A 402 17.82 14.37 -10.61
N THR A 403 17.25 13.31 -10.02
CA THR A 403 16.86 13.32 -8.60
C THR A 403 18.10 13.24 -7.72
N ALA A 404 18.17 14.10 -6.71
CA ALA A 404 19.28 14.08 -5.76
C ALA A 404 19.43 12.68 -5.12
N GLY A 405 20.67 12.19 -5.05
CA GLY A 405 20.97 10.86 -4.52
C GLY A 405 20.87 9.71 -5.54
N SER A 406 20.37 9.95 -6.76
CA SER A 406 20.36 8.93 -7.81
C SER A 406 21.77 8.54 -8.23
N LYS A 407 22.04 7.22 -8.28
CA LYS A 407 23.27 6.66 -8.85
C LYS A 407 23.09 6.40 -10.35
N PRO A 408 24.15 6.53 -11.17
CA PRO A 408 24.07 6.14 -12.58
C PRO A 408 23.62 4.67 -12.73
N PRO A 409 22.66 4.38 -13.62
CA PRO A 409 22.29 3.00 -13.91
C PRO A 409 23.45 2.18 -14.52
N LEU A 410 23.59 0.92 -14.12
CA LEU A 410 24.44 -0.07 -14.79
C LEU A 410 23.76 -0.49 -16.10
N PHE A 411 24.22 0.08 -17.22
CA PHE A 411 23.69 -0.22 -18.55
C PHE A 411 24.78 -0.22 -19.63
N PRO A 412 24.94 -1.32 -20.40
CA PRO A 412 24.27 -2.62 -20.23
C PRO A 412 24.55 -3.25 -18.85
N LYS A 413 23.62 -4.06 -18.35
CA LYS A 413 23.84 -4.75 -17.08
C LYS A 413 24.98 -5.78 -17.19
N PRO A 414 25.69 -6.09 -16.10
CA PRO A 414 26.70 -7.15 -16.07
C PRO A 414 26.11 -8.54 -16.38
N ALA A 415 26.95 -9.47 -16.83
CA ALA A 415 26.57 -10.87 -17.01
C ALA A 415 26.22 -11.53 -15.66
N TRP A 416 25.41 -12.59 -15.72
CA TRP A 416 25.16 -13.45 -14.56
C TRP A 416 26.46 -14.13 -14.08
N LYS A 417 26.57 -14.43 -12.79
CA LYS A 417 27.77 -15.04 -12.21
C LYS A 417 27.83 -16.57 -12.34
N GLY A 418 26.71 -17.22 -12.65
CA GLY A 418 26.61 -18.68 -12.76
C GLY A 418 26.03 -19.31 -11.51
#